data_AF-N8NNY9-F1
#
_entry.id   AF-N8NNY9-F1
#
_cell.length_a   1.000
_cell.length_b   1.000
_cell.length_c   1.000
_cell.angle_alpha   90.00
_cell.angle_beta   90.00
_cell.angle_gamma   90.00
#
_symmetry.space_group_name_H-M   'P 1'
#
loop_
_entity.id
_entity.type
_entity.pdbx_description
1 polymer ?
#
loop_
_entity_poly.entity_id
_entity_poly.type
_entity_poly.pdbx_seq_one_letter_code
_entity_poly.pdbx_strand_id
1 'polypeptide(L)'
;MHQTVKTIFRLCFASVIFLITLSLCFTCFAKIQEILQAEQHYQQATSIPLQSSTGEQYVLVSNNQRPDNAIFILIAGNGYVAKINCEHYSALCSDEDNQSHTRQIQTVDLIKAGNLFYIEKIGGVSKSMLKKSRLDFDKIEKCE
;
A
#
# COMPACT_ATOMS: atom_id res chain seq x y z
N MET A 1 -3.14 -53.83 -36.13
CA MET A 1 -2.34 -53.18 -35.06
C MET A 1 -1.96 -51.72 -35.32
N HIS A 2 -1.83 -51.23 -36.56
CA HIS A 2 -1.45 -49.83 -36.84
C HIS A 2 -2.49 -48.77 -36.42
N GLN A 3 -3.78 -49.09 -36.47
CA GLN A 3 -4.86 -48.14 -36.13
C GLN A 3 -4.99 -47.91 -34.62
N THR A 4 -4.80 -48.96 -33.81
CA THR A 4 -4.86 -48.89 -32.34
C THR A 4 -3.73 -48.04 -31.77
N VAL A 5 -2.52 -48.14 -32.34
CA VAL A 5 -1.34 -47.34 -31.92
C VAL A 5 -1.55 -45.84 -32.18
N LYS A 6 -2.15 -45.47 -33.32
CA LYS A 6 -2.50 -44.08 -33.62
C LYS A 6 -3.53 -43.50 -32.64
N THR A 7 -4.51 -44.30 -32.24
CA THR A 7 -5.53 -43.88 -31.27
C THR A 7 -4.92 -43.66 -29.89
N ILE A 8 -4.06 -44.58 -29.42
CA ILE A 8 -3.37 -44.47 -28.13
C ILE A 8 -2.50 -43.20 -28.08
N PHE A 9 -1.72 -42.93 -29.14
CA PHE A 9 -0.88 -41.75 -29.20
C PHE A 9 -1.67 -40.43 -29.12
N ARG A 10 -2.80 -40.35 -29.84
CA ARG A 10 -3.71 -39.19 -29.75
C ARG A 10 -4.32 -39.02 -28.35
N LEU A 11 -4.66 -40.13 -27.69
CA LEU A 11 -5.23 -40.13 -26.35
C LEU A 11 -4.21 -39.64 -25.30
N CYS A 12 -2.95 -40.05 -25.43
CA CYS A 12 -1.86 -39.56 -24.57
C CYS A 12 -1.61 -38.05 -24.76
N PHE A 13 -1.65 -37.54 -26.00
CA PHE A 13 -1.46 -36.11 -26.23
C PHE A 13 -2.64 -35.29 -25.68
N ALA A 14 -3.87 -35.79 -25.85
CA ALA A 14 -5.07 -35.17 -25.29
C ALA A 14 -5.04 -35.14 -23.75
N SER A 15 -4.56 -36.21 -23.10
CA SER A 15 -4.45 -36.24 -21.63
C SER A 15 -3.40 -35.26 -21.11
N VAL A 16 -2.25 -35.11 -21.80
CA VAL A 16 -1.23 -34.12 -21.42
C VAL A 16 -1.76 -32.70 -21.54
N ILE A 17 -2.43 -32.36 -22.65
CA ILE A 17 -3.06 -31.04 -22.81
C ILE A 17 -4.08 -30.81 -21.70
N PHE A 18 -4.92 -31.81 -21.41
CA PHE A 18 -5.93 -31.71 -20.37
C PHE A 18 -5.31 -31.45 -18.98
N LEU A 19 -4.24 -32.15 -18.63
CA LEU A 19 -3.53 -31.95 -17.36
C LEU A 19 -2.92 -30.54 -17.25
N ILE A 20 -2.34 -30.03 -18.34
CA ILE A 20 -1.79 -28.66 -18.38
C ILE A 20 -2.92 -27.64 -18.18
N THR A 21 -4.04 -27.80 -18.89
CA THR A 21 -5.19 -26.89 -18.74
C THR A 21 -5.79 -26.94 -17.34
N LEU A 22 -5.87 -28.13 -16.73
CA LEU A 22 -6.35 -28.29 -15.36
C LEU A 22 -5.44 -27.57 -14.36
N SER A 23 -4.12 -27.71 -14.51
CA SER A 23 -3.13 -27.01 -13.68
C SER A 23 -3.25 -25.49 -13.80
N LEU A 24 -3.44 -24.97 -15.01
CA LEU A 24 -3.68 -23.55 -15.26
C LEU A 24 -4.98 -23.07 -14.59
N CYS A 25 -6.07 -23.83 -14.70
CA CYS A 25 -7.33 -23.50 -14.04
C CYS A 25 -7.20 -23.44 -12.51
N PHE A 26 -6.48 -24.39 -11.90
CA PHE A 26 -6.20 -24.36 -10.45
C PHE A 26 -5.36 -23.15 -10.06
N THR A 27 -4.35 -22.80 -10.87
CA THR A 27 -3.51 -21.62 -10.62
C THR A 27 -4.35 -20.34 -10.69
N CYS A 28 -5.19 -20.19 -11.70
CA CYS A 28 -6.09 -19.06 -11.83
C CYS A 28 -7.06 -18.98 -10.64
N PHE A 29 -7.63 -20.12 -10.21
CA PHE A 29 -8.52 -20.16 -9.06
C PHE A 29 -7.80 -19.72 -7.77
N ALA A 30 -6.58 -20.21 -7.52
CA ALA A 30 -5.79 -19.81 -6.38
C ALA A 30 -5.50 -18.29 -6.38
N LYS A 31 -5.16 -17.73 -7.55
CA LYS A 31 -4.94 -16.28 -7.69
C LYS A 31 -6.19 -15.44 -7.49
N ILE A 32 -7.35 -15.91 -7.95
CA ILE A 32 -8.62 -15.23 -7.67
C ILE A 32 -8.94 -15.23 -6.18
N GLN A 33 -8.68 -16.33 -5.47
CA GLN A 33 -8.87 -16.40 -4.01
C GLN A 33 -7.94 -15.42 -3.27
N GLU A 34 -6.67 -15.34 -3.67
CA GLU A 34 -5.73 -14.35 -3.12
C GLU A 34 -6.25 -12.91 -3.31
N ILE A 35 -6.78 -12.58 -4.49
CA ILE A 35 -7.31 -11.23 -4.80
C ILE A 35 -8.58 -10.94 -3.99
N LEU A 36 -9.53 -11.88 -3.92
CA LEU A 36 -10.76 -11.70 -3.14
C LEU A 36 -10.47 -11.49 -1.66
N GLN A 37 -9.51 -12.25 -1.12
CA GLN A 37 -9.11 -12.09 0.27
C GLN A 37 -8.40 -10.75 0.50
N ALA A 38 -7.55 -10.30 -0.43
CA ALA A 38 -6.96 -8.97 -0.37
C ALA A 38 -8.03 -7.88 -0.36
N GLU A 39 -9.06 -7.98 -1.22
CA GLU A 39 -10.18 -7.05 -1.22
C GLU A 39 -10.92 -7.01 0.12
N GLN A 40 -11.19 -8.16 0.74
CA GLN A 40 -11.81 -8.21 2.06
C GLN A 40 -10.97 -7.51 3.14
N HIS A 41 -9.64 -7.61 3.08
CA HIS A 41 -8.75 -6.88 3.98
C HIS A 41 -8.80 -5.36 3.76
N TYR A 42 -9.01 -4.90 2.53
CA TYR A 42 -9.23 -3.48 2.23
C TYR A 42 -10.65 -3.01 2.58
N GLN A 43 -11.69 -3.84 2.43
CA GLN A 43 -13.07 -3.47 2.76
C GLN A 43 -13.31 -3.32 4.26
N GLN A 44 -12.53 -4.03 5.09
CA GLN A 44 -12.52 -3.82 6.55
C GLN A 44 -11.68 -2.62 6.97
N ALA A 45 -11.02 -1.94 6.02
CA ALA A 45 -10.15 -0.86 6.35
C ALA A 45 -10.96 0.37 6.77
N THR A 46 -10.68 0.88 7.96
CA THR A 46 -11.39 2.04 8.51
C THR A 46 -10.56 3.29 8.26
N SER A 47 -11.18 4.33 7.69
CA SER A 47 -10.55 5.64 7.58
C SER A 47 -10.64 6.39 8.91
N ILE A 48 -9.51 6.90 9.36
CA ILE A 48 -9.33 7.67 10.59
C ILE A 48 -8.90 9.07 10.14
N PRO A 49 -9.83 10.03 10.05
CA PRO A 49 -9.49 11.41 9.73
C PRO A 49 -8.83 12.06 10.96
N LEU A 50 -7.60 12.52 10.82
CA LEU A 50 -6.89 13.30 11.82
C LEU A 50 -6.77 14.74 11.33
N GLN A 51 -7.20 15.69 12.16
CA GLN A 51 -7.15 17.11 11.84
C GLN A 51 -6.45 17.86 12.97
N SER A 52 -5.44 18.64 12.61
CA SER A 52 -4.76 19.51 13.57
C SER A 52 -5.68 20.67 13.96
N SER A 53 -5.82 20.89 15.25
CA SER A 53 -6.58 21.99 15.85
C SER A 53 -5.69 22.79 16.81
N THR A 54 -6.22 23.85 17.42
CA THR A 54 -5.48 24.68 18.38
C THR A 54 -5.03 23.93 19.64
N GLY A 55 -5.64 22.78 19.95
CA GLY A 55 -5.28 21.92 21.08
C GLY A 55 -4.47 20.67 20.73
N GLU A 56 -4.48 20.23 19.47
CA GLU A 56 -3.80 19.00 19.03
C GLU A 56 -3.12 19.24 17.69
N GLN A 57 -1.79 19.14 17.66
CA GLN A 57 -1.01 19.35 16.45
C GLN A 57 -0.34 18.04 16.03
N TYR A 58 -0.65 17.61 14.81
CA TYR A 58 -0.05 16.42 14.21
C TYR A 58 1.25 16.77 13.49
N VAL A 59 2.29 15.98 13.74
CA VAL A 59 3.63 16.13 13.16
C VAL A 59 4.00 14.86 12.40
N LEU A 60 4.48 15.04 11.18
CA LEU A 60 5.03 13.97 10.35
C LEU A 60 6.53 13.87 10.57
N VAL A 61 7.02 12.68 10.93
CA VAL A 61 8.45 12.39 10.98
C VAL A 61 8.73 11.19 10.11
N SER A 62 9.51 11.35 9.06
CA SER A 62 9.94 10.25 8.21
C SER A 62 11.38 9.86 8.49
N ASN A 63 11.73 8.59 8.27
CA ASN A 63 13.10 8.11 8.29
C ASN A 63 13.23 7.07 7.17
N ASN A 64 13.97 7.39 6.12
CA ASN A 64 14.28 6.50 4.99
C ASN A 64 15.50 5.60 5.27
N GLN A 65 16.18 5.77 6.42
CA GLN A 65 17.34 4.96 6.79
C GLN A 65 16.91 3.73 7.59
N ARG A 66 17.64 2.63 7.39
CA ARG A 66 17.55 1.44 8.25
C ARG A 66 18.08 1.79 9.65
N PRO A 67 17.49 1.26 10.73
CA PRO A 67 16.56 0.12 10.75
C PRO A 67 15.08 0.47 10.56
N ASP A 68 14.68 1.73 10.70
CA ASP A 68 13.26 2.06 10.88
C ASP A 68 12.45 2.20 9.60
N ASN A 69 13.04 2.70 8.50
CA ASN A 69 12.42 2.89 7.18
C ASN A 69 10.91 3.21 7.19
N ALA A 70 10.51 4.22 7.97
CA ALA A 70 9.11 4.47 8.28
C ALA A 70 8.77 5.96 8.45
N ILE A 71 7.50 6.26 8.21
CA ILE A 71 6.82 7.51 8.55
C ILE A 71 6.07 7.31 9.86
N PHE A 72 6.28 8.23 10.78
CA PHE A 72 5.60 8.35 12.05
C PHE A 72 4.70 9.57 12.02
N ILE A 73 3.44 9.38 12.41
CA ILE A 73 2.52 10.49 12.66
C ILE A 73 2.41 10.63 14.17
N LEU A 74 2.81 11.79 14.68
CA LEU A 74 2.94 12.09 16.09
C LEU A 74 1.92 13.15 16.48
N ILE A 75 1.39 13.08 17.70
CA ILE A 75 0.70 14.19 18.35
C ILE A 75 1.73 14.91 19.21
N ALA A 76 1.89 16.22 19.02
CA ALA A 76 2.79 17.02 19.82
C ALA A 76 2.50 16.85 21.32
N GLY A 77 3.43 16.22 22.05
CA GLY A 77 3.31 15.98 23.50
C GLY A 77 2.63 14.67 23.92
N ASN A 78 1.97 13.94 23.02
CA ASN A 78 1.18 12.74 23.37
C ASN A 78 1.66 11.43 22.71
N GLY A 79 2.80 11.45 22.01
CA GLY A 79 3.41 10.25 21.41
C GLY A 79 3.03 10.02 19.94
N TYR A 80 3.23 8.80 19.43
CA TYR A 80 2.93 8.43 18.04
C TYR A 80 1.54 7.78 17.90
N VAL A 81 0.86 8.10 16.81
CA VAL A 81 -0.47 7.60 16.46
C VAL A 81 -0.38 6.47 15.45
N ALA A 82 0.53 6.59 14.48
CA ALA A 82 0.70 5.61 13.42
C ALA A 82 2.16 5.48 12.99
N LYS A 83 2.54 4.25 12.62
CA LYS A 83 3.80 3.91 11.95
C LYS A 83 3.46 3.33 10.57
N ILE A 84 4.08 3.87 9.53
CA ILE A 84 3.79 3.57 8.12
C ILE A 84 5.11 3.31 7.42
N ASN A 85 5.21 2.33 6.53
CA ASN A 85 6.46 2.05 5.81
C ASN A 85 6.70 3.10 4.70
N CYS A 86 7.95 3.51 4.50
CA CYS A 86 8.35 4.45 3.45
C CYS A 86 8.31 3.87 2.02
N GLU A 87 8.22 2.55 1.83
CA GLU A 87 8.30 1.87 0.51
C GLU A 87 7.42 2.49 -0.59
N HIS A 88 6.23 2.97 -0.24
CA HIS A 88 5.26 3.54 -1.20
C HIS A 88 5.17 5.07 -1.16
N TYR A 89 5.97 5.73 -0.31
CA TYR A 89 5.85 7.16 -0.01
C TYR A 89 7.19 7.89 -0.14
N SER A 90 7.90 7.69 -1.24
CA SER A 90 9.21 8.33 -1.51
C SER A 90 9.17 9.86 -1.43
N ALA A 91 8.05 10.48 -1.81
CA ALA A 91 7.84 11.93 -1.71
C ALA A 91 7.77 12.44 -0.26
N LEU A 92 7.42 11.57 0.71
CA LEU A 92 7.38 11.90 2.13
C LEU A 92 8.66 11.44 2.86
N CYS A 93 9.34 10.41 2.34
CA CYS A 93 10.59 9.86 2.87
C CYS A 93 11.80 10.27 2.03
N SER A 94 12.07 11.57 1.98
CA SER A 94 13.30 12.12 1.40
C SER A 94 14.41 12.21 2.45
N ASP A 95 15.67 12.17 2.01
CA ASP A 95 16.83 12.33 2.90
C ASP A 95 16.84 13.67 3.64
N GLU A 96 16.30 14.72 3.02
CA GLU A 96 16.16 16.05 3.61
C GLU A 96 15.13 16.10 4.75
N ASP A 97 14.21 15.12 4.78
CA ASP A 97 13.10 15.07 5.72
C ASP A 97 13.34 14.03 6.84
N ASN A 98 14.47 13.31 6.79
CA ASN A 98 14.84 12.31 7.78
C ASN A 98 14.88 12.90 9.19
N GLN A 99 14.11 12.31 10.10
CA GLN A 99 13.97 12.70 11.51
C GLN A 99 13.56 14.17 11.72
N SER A 100 12.94 14.79 10.70
CA SER A 100 12.53 16.19 10.80
C SER A 100 11.21 16.32 11.57
N HIS A 101 11.30 16.78 12.82
CA HIS A 101 10.14 17.07 13.68
C HIS A 101 9.41 18.39 13.34
N THR A 102 9.75 19.02 12.22
CA THR A 102 9.25 20.36 11.85
C THR A 102 8.11 20.31 10.83
N ARG A 103 7.71 19.12 10.37
CA ARG A 103 6.66 18.96 9.37
C ARG A 103 5.31 18.86 10.06
N GLN A 104 4.62 19.99 10.13
CA GLN A 104 3.27 20.05 10.67
C GLN A 104 2.26 19.62 9.61
N ILE A 105 1.33 18.77 9.99
CA ILE A 105 0.25 18.30 9.12
C ILE A 105 -1.03 19.04 9.52
N GLN A 106 -1.79 19.56 8.56
CA GLN A 106 -3.09 20.16 8.87
C GLN A 106 -4.20 19.11 8.88
N THR A 107 -4.21 18.24 7.87
CA THR A 107 -5.17 17.13 7.76
C THR A 107 -4.45 15.88 7.26
N VAL A 108 -4.76 14.73 7.84
CA VAL A 108 -4.33 13.43 7.32
C VAL A 108 -5.42 12.40 7.51
N ASP A 109 -5.78 11.73 6.42
CA ASP A 109 -6.70 10.61 6.43
C ASP A 109 -5.89 9.33 6.42
N LEU A 110 -6.02 8.55 7.49
CA LEU A 110 -5.31 7.28 7.65
C LEU A 110 -6.24 6.12 7.42
N ILE A 111 -5.82 5.14 6.63
CA ILE A 111 -6.52 3.87 6.47
C ILE A 111 -5.86 2.84 7.37
N LYS A 112 -6.63 2.24 8.28
CA LYS A 112 -6.18 1.10 9.08
C LYS A 112 -6.65 -0.19 8.43
N ALA A 113 -5.73 -0.99 7.89
CA ALA A 113 -6.02 -2.34 7.40
C ALA A 113 -5.29 -3.36 8.30
N GLY A 114 -6.06 -4.08 9.13
CA GLY A 114 -5.50 -4.98 10.14
C GLY A 114 -4.67 -4.22 11.20
N ASN A 115 -3.37 -4.52 11.27
CA ASN A 115 -2.43 -3.87 12.19
C ASN A 115 -1.51 -2.84 11.51
N LEU A 116 -1.76 -2.55 10.23
CA LEU A 116 -0.99 -1.60 9.43
C LEU A 116 -1.79 -0.32 9.18
N PHE A 117 -1.08 0.79 9.12
CA PHE A 117 -1.63 2.10 8.79
C PHE A 117 -1.10 2.55 7.43
N TYR A 118 -1.96 3.18 6.65
CA TYR A 118 -1.66 3.73 5.34
C TYR A 118 -2.15 5.18 5.29
N ILE A 119 -1.46 6.01 4.50
CA ILE A 119 -1.88 7.39 4.24
C ILE A 119 -2.75 7.38 2.99
N GLU A 120 -4.03 7.75 3.13
CA GLU A 120 -4.94 7.95 2.00
C GLU A 120 -4.78 9.35 1.42
N LYS A 121 -4.85 10.36 2.29
CA LYS A 121 -4.73 11.76 1.92
C LYS A 121 -3.95 12.50 2.98
N ILE A 122 -3.12 13.43 2.55
CA ILE A 122 -2.41 14.33 3.44
C ILE A 122 -2.53 15.76 2.90
N GLY A 123 -3.00 16.66 3.75
CA GLY A 123 -3.25 18.05 3.43
C GLY A 123 -2.32 18.98 4.21
N GLY A 124 -1.76 19.97 3.50
CA GLY A 124 -1.08 21.10 4.13
C GLY A 124 0.15 20.71 4.95
N VAL A 125 1.02 19.85 4.43
CA VAL A 125 2.32 19.55 5.06
C VAL A 125 3.20 20.79 4.98
N SER A 126 3.25 21.55 6.06
CA SER A 126 4.09 22.73 6.16
C SER A 126 5.37 22.36 6.90
N LYS A 127 6.53 22.56 6.26
CA LYS A 127 7.79 22.70 6.99
C LYS A 127 7.68 24.04 7.73
N SER A 128 7.41 24.03 9.04
CA SER A 128 7.56 25.24 9.84
C SER A 128 9.05 25.61 9.85
N MET A 129 9.60 26.62 9.18
CA MET A 129 9.17 27.74 8.33
C MET A 129 9.99 27.74 7.02
N LEU A 130 9.53 28.48 5.99
CA LEU A 130 10.21 28.86 4.72
C LEU A 130 10.29 27.83 3.58
N LYS A 131 9.16 27.25 3.16
CA LYS A 131 8.75 27.28 1.73
C LYS A 131 7.37 26.66 1.57
N LYS A 132 6.42 27.49 1.13
CA LYS A 132 5.08 27.08 0.74
C LYS A 132 5.16 26.29 -0.57
N SER A 133 5.42 24.98 -0.49
CA SER A 133 5.28 24.08 -1.62
C SER A 133 3.91 23.40 -1.51
N ARG A 134 2.92 23.92 -2.25
CA ARG A 134 1.70 23.18 -2.58
C ARG A 134 2.16 21.95 -3.38
N LEU A 135 2.15 20.78 -2.77
CA LEU A 135 2.14 19.53 -3.52
C LEU A 135 0.67 19.27 -3.89
N ASP A 136 0.35 19.61 -5.13
CA ASP A 136 -0.92 19.29 -5.78
C ASP A 136 -0.76 17.89 -6.38
N PHE A 137 -1.46 16.90 -5.83
CA PHE A 137 -1.49 15.54 -6.36
C PHE A 137 -2.75 15.34 -7.21
N ASP A 138 -2.88 16.10 -8.30
CA ASP A 138 -3.88 15.88 -9.36
C ASP A 138 -3.39 14.88 -10.44
N LYS A 139 -2.47 13.98 -10.08
CA LYS A 139 -2.06 12.86 -10.94
C LYS A 139 -1.93 11.58 -10.13
N ILE A 140 -3.06 11.09 -9.64
CA ILE A 140 -3.25 9.64 -9.58
C ILE A 140 -3.73 9.26 -10.97
N GLU A 141 -2.76 9.08 -11.86
CA GLU A 141 -2.96 8.54 -13.20
C GLU A 141 -3.66 7.18 -13.04
N LYS A 142 -4.82 7.08 -13.68
CA LYS A 142 -5.59 5.85 -13.82
C LYS A 142 -4.65 4.69 -14.14
N CYS A 143 -4.55 3.72 -13.25
CA CYS A 143 -4.17 2.38 -13.65
C CYS A 143 -5.38 1.75 -14.33
N GLU A 144 -5.39 1.81 -15.67
CA GLU A 144 -6.12 0.88 -16.54
C GLU A 144 -5.15 -0.18 -17.04
#